data_AF-U5S2K1-F1
#
_entry.id   AF-U5S2K1-F1
#
_cell.length_a   1.000
_cell.length_b   1.000
_cell.length_c   1.000
_cell.angle_alpha   90.00
_cell.angle_beta   90.00
_cell.angle_gamma   90.00
#
_symmetry.space_group_name_H-M   'P 1'
#
loop_
_entity.id
_entity.type
_entity.pdbx_description
1 polymer ?
#
loop_
_entity_poly.entity_id
_entity_poly.type
_entity_poly.pdbx_seq_one_letter_code
_entity_poly.pdbx_strand_id
1 'polypeptide(L)'
;LGTSKIVGSIKNTHAADAGFNYAIRGKLTPEARKESLHYHFVGKHPFNAALMGFVGVIAPDALCGGKPAPEKLPIPDPEQMSQHIKDCAYYLRA
;
A
#
# COMPACT_ATOMS: atom_id res chain seq x y z
N LEU A 1 2.43 2.91 -20.90
CA LEU A 1 1.65 1.66 -21.06
C LEU A 1 2.62 0.50 -21.01
N GLY A 2 2.28 -0.59 -20.32
CA GLY A 2 3.13 -1.77 -20.26
C GLY A 2 3.40 -2.34 -21.65
N THR A 3 4.50 -3.09 -21.81
CA THR A 3 4.84 -3.76 -23.07
C THR A 3 3.92 -4.95 -23.38
N SER A 4 3.15 -5.41 -22.40
CA SER A 4 2.14 -6.47 -22.54
C SER A 4 0.76 -5.90 -22.86
N LYS A 5 0.01 -6.61 -23.70
CA LYS A 5 -1.34 -6.23 -24.12
C LYS A 5 -2.39 -6.70 -23.10
N ILE A 6 -3.24 -5.78 -22.65
CA ILE A 6 -4.47 -6.12 -21.93
C ILE A 6 -5.52 -6.53 -22.97
N VAL A 7 -6.07 -7.74 -22.82
CA VAL A 7 -7.12 -8.27 -23.69
C VAL A 7 -8.37 -8.58 -22.85
N GLY A 8 -9.52 -8.09 -23.29
CA GLY A 8 -10.81 -8.33 -22.61
C GLY A 8 -10.97 -7.58 -21.28
N SER A 9 -11.97 -8.00 -20.49
CA SER A 9 -12.31 -7.42 -19.19
C SER A 9 -11.40 -7.95 -18.07
N ILE A 10 -10.93 -7.05 -17.21
CA ILE A 10 -10.20 -7.41 -15.98
C ILE A 10 -11.23 -7.70 -14.87
N LYS A 11 -11.13 -8.87 -14.24
CA LYS A 11 -11.98 -9.23 -13.08
C LYS A 11 -11.44 -8.56 -11.82
N ASN A 12 -12.30 -7.86 -11.09
CA ASN A 12 -11.97 -7.39 -9.75
C ASN A 12 -11.82 -8.57 -8.78
N THR A 13 -10.84 -8.49 -7.88
CA THR A 13 -10.60 -9.46 -6.82
C THR A 13 -10.84 -8.83 -5.45
N HIS A 14 -11.24 -9.66 -4.49
CA HIS A 14 -11.42 -9.20 -3.12
C HIS A 14 -10.06 -9.18 -2.40
N ALA A 15 -9.75 -8.14 -1.61
CA ALA A 15 -8.47 -8.01 -0.93
C ALA A 15 -8.16 -9.21 0.01
N ALA A 16 -9.21 -9.84 0.55
CA ALA A 16 -9.08 -11.04 1.39
C ALA A 16 -8.57 -12.30 0.65
N ASP A 17 -8.56 -12.27 -0.69
CA ASP A 17 -8.06 -13.34 -1.55
C ASP A 17 -6.60 -13.10 -1.98
N ALA A 18 -6.02 -11.95 -1.62
CA ALA A 18 -4.58 -11.72 -1.77
C ALA A 18 -3.78 -12.69 -0.88
N GLY A 19 -2.64 -13.19 -1.37
CA GLY A 19 -1.93 -14.32 -0.77
C GLY A 19 -1.69 -14.23 0.75
N PHE A 20 -1.23 -13.09 1.26
CA PHE A 20 -1.00 -12.90 2.70
C PHE A 20 -2.31 -12.88 3.51
N ASN A 21 -3.33 -12.20 3.02
CA ASN A 21 -4.65 -12.18 3.69
C ASN A 21 -5.30 -13.57 3.67
N TYR A 22 -5.11 -14.31 2.58
CA TYR A 22 -5.55 -15.69 2.45
C TYR A 22 -4.86 -16.60 3.49
N ALA A 23 -3.55 -16.43 3.70
CA ALA A 23 -2.77 -17.15 4.70
C ALA A 23 -3.17 -16.81 6.15
N ILE A 24 -3.29 -15.52 6.50
CA ILE A 24 -3.69 -15.05 7.85
C ILE A 24 -5.07 -15.60 8.23
N ARG A 25 -5.98 -15.68 7.26
CA ARG A 25 -7.32 -16.26 7.41
C ARG A 25 -7.33 -17.79 7.53
N GLY A 26 -6.16 -18.44 7.50
CA GLY A 26 -6.01 -19.88 7.66
C GLY A 26 -6.48 -20.69 6.45
N LYS A 27 -6.45 -20.10 5.24
CA LYS A 27 -6.90 -20.77 4.01
C LYS A 27 -5.79 -21.53 3.28
N LEU A 28 -4.56 -21.48 3.81
CA LEU A 28 -3.42 -22.31 3.38
C LEU A 28 -3.13 -23.37 4.46
N THR A 29 -1.90 -23.45 4.98
CA THR A 29 -1.52 -24.39 6.03
C THR A 29 -1.52 -23.73 7.42
N PRO A 30 -1.58 -24.52 8.51
CA PRO A 30 -1.43 -24.00 9.87
C PRO A 30 -0.11 -23.24 10.08
N GLU A 31 0.98 -23.69 9.46
CA GLU A 31 2.31 -23.06 9.53
C GLU A 31 2.30 -21.71 8.82
N ALA A 32 1.73 -21.65 7.60
CA ALA A 32 1.58 -20.40 6.86
C ALA A 32 0.75 -19.38 7.65
N ARG A 33 -0.33 -19.84 8.30
CA ARG A 33 -1.12 -18.98 9.18
C ARG A 33 -0.29 -18.50 10.37
N LYS A 34 0.40 -19.39 11.08
CA LYS A 34 1.23 -19.07 12.24
C LYS A 34 2.30 -18.04 11.90
N GLU A 35 3.00 -18.24 10.79
CA GLU A 35 4.07 -17.33 10.36
C GLU A 35 3.53 -15.98 9.87
N SER A 36 2.33 -15.97 9.28
CA SER A 36 1.69 -14.72 8.81
C SER A 36 1.04 -13.92 9.95
N LEU A 37 0.59 -14.58 11.02
CA LEU A 37 0.08 -13.93 12.21
C LEU A 37 1.18 -13.05 12.84
N HIS A 38 0.80 -11.83 13.22
CA HIS A 38 1.72 -10.82 13.75
C HIS A 38 2.92 -10.54 12.83
N TYR A 39 2.83 -10.89 11.55
CA TYR A 39 3.91 -10.76 10.57
C TYR A 39 5.22 -11.39 11.05
N HIS A 40 5.13 -12.50 11.80
CA HIS A 40 6.31 -13.17 12.36
C HIS A 40 7.36 -13.46 11.27
N PHE A 41 6.95 -13.88 10.08
CA PHE A 41 7.85 -14.14 8.96
C PHE A 41 8.71 -12.93 8.53
N VAL A 42 8.21 -11.70 8.70
CA VAL A 42 8.93 -10.45 8.38
C VAL A 42 9.70 -9.95 9.60
N GLY A 43 9.07 -9.99 10.77
CA GLY A 43 9.56 -9.41 12.02
C GLY A 43 10.59 -10.25 12.81
N LYS A 44 11.12 -11.35 12.26
CA LYS A 44 12.08 -12.22 12.98
C LYS A 44 13.35 -11.50 13.41
N HIS A 45 13.86 -10.61 12.54
CA HIS A 45 15.08 -9.87 12.82
C HIS A 45 14.75 -8.55 13.53
N PRO A 46 15.49 -8.15 14.58
CA PRO A 46 15.21 -6.91 15.34
C PRO A 46 15.10 -5.66 14.47
N PHE A 47 15.92 -5.56 13.43
CA PHE A 47 15.83 -4.46 12.46
C PHE A 47 14.48 -4.43 11.73
N ASN A 48 14.00 -5.57 11.26
CA ASN A 48 12.71 -5.65 10.58
C ASN A 48 11.56 -5.39 11.55
N ALA A 49 11.65 -5.91 12.78
CA ALA A 49 10.67 -5.62 13.83
C ALA A 49 10.57 -4.11 14.12
N ALA A 50 11.70 -3.41 14.19
CA ALA A 50 11.73 -1.96 14.34
C ALA A 50 11.06 -1.25 13.15
N LEU A 51 11.40 -1.63 11.91
CA LEU A 51 10.77 -1.07 10.71
C LEU A 51 9.25 -1.27 10.71
N MET A 52 8.78 -2.46 11.09
CA MET A 52 7.35 -2.76 11.19
C MET A 52 6.64 -1.87 12.21
N GLY A 53 7.27 -1.59 13.35
CA GLY A 53 6.73 -0.67 14.36
C GLY A 53 6.47 0.73 13.78
N PHE A 54 7.39 1.23 12.94
CA PHE A 54 7.23 2.53 12.28
C PHE A 54 6.15 2.53 11.18
N VAL A 55 6.04 1.45 10.41
CA VAL A 55 4.99 1.36 9.36
C VAL A 55 3.59 1.46 9.98
N GLY A 56 3.39 0.85 11.15
CA GLY A 56 2.10 0.89 11.86
C GLY A 56 1.62 2.29 12.26
N VAL A 57 2.51 3.28 12.36
CA VAL A 57 2.14 4.65 12.76
C VAL A 57 1.93 5.60 11.58
N ILE A 58 2.51 5.31 10.40
CA ILE A 58 2.44 6.19 9.23
C ILE A 58 1.39 5.79 8.18
N ALA A 59 0.82 4.58 8.29
CA ALA A 59 -0.17 4.05 7.36
C ALA A 59 -1.63 3.89 7.89
N PRO A 60 -2.09 4.49 9.01
CA PRO A 60 -3.49 4.37 9.41
C PRO A 60 -4.41 5.13 8.43
N ASP A 61 -5.65 4.66 8.30
CA ASP A 61 -6.68 5.28 7.45
C ASP A 61 -6.88 6.77 7.77
N ALA A 62 -6.68 7.17 9.02
CA ALA A 62 -6.76 8.57 9.45
C ALA A 62 -5.67 9.47 8.85
N LEU A 63 -4.52 8.91 8.47
CA LEU A 63 -3.44 9.62 7.77
C LEU A 63 -3.56 9.50 6.24
N CYS A 64 -4.08 8.38 5.74
CA CYS A 64 -4.25 8.16 4.30
C CYS A 64 -5.56 8.74 3.74
N GLY A 65 -6.52 9.05 4.61
CA GLY A 65 -7.81 9.65 4.27
C GLY A 65 -8.04 10.98 4.99
N GLY A 66 -9.08 11.70 4.59
CA GLY A 66 -9.42 12.98 5.20
C GLY A 66 -10.45 13.75 4.40
N LYS A 67 -11.01 14.81 5.01
CA LYS A 67 -11.85 15.76 4.28
C LYS A 67 -10.93 16.71 3.50
N PRO A 68 -11.21 16.98 2.21
CA PRO A 68 -10.49 18.02 1.49
C PRO A 68 -10.56 19.37 2.21
N ALA A 69 -9.53 20.20 2.06
CA ALA A 69 -9.55 21.56 2.59
C ALA A 69 -10.75 22.34 2.02
N PRO A 70 -11.45 23.14 2.85
CA PRO A 70 -12.62 23.90 2.42
C PRO A 70 -12.24 24.99 1.40
N GLU A 71 -11.08 25.61 1.59
CA GLU A 71 -10.48 26.55 0.66
C GLU A 71 -9.43 25.83 -0.19
N LYS A 72 -9.64 25.81 -1.50
CA LYS A 72 -8.72 25.16 -2.44
C LYS A 72 -7.70 26.16 -2.94
N LEU A 73 -6.45 25.73 -3.00
CA LEU A 73 -5.41 26.44 -3.75
C LEU A 73 -5.76 26.44 -5.25
N PRO A 74 -5.25 27.40 -6.03
CA PRO A 74 -5.37 27.38 -7.49
C PRO A 74 -4.90 26.04 -8.04
N ILE A 75 -5.76 25.39 -8.82
CA ILE A 75 -5.47 24.09 -9.42
C ILE A 75 -4.78 24.36 -10.77
N PRO A 76 -3.50 23.99 -10.94
CA PRO A 76 -2.81 24.13 -12.23
C PRO A 76 -3.40 23.19 -13.29
N ASP A 77 -2.95 23.34 -14.55
CA ASP A 77 -3.32 22.41 -15.61
C ASP A 77 -2.83 20.97 -15.31
N PRO A 78 -3.41 19.94 -15.95
CA PRO A 78 -3.08 18.55 -15.64
C PRO A 78 -1.61 18.18 -15.85
N GLU A 79 -0.92 18.81 -16.81
CA GLU A 79 0.49 18.53 -17.09
C GLU A 79 1.34 19.08 -15.93
N GLN A 80 1.15 20.34 -15.57
CA GLN A 80 1.83 20.97 -14.44
C GLN A 80 1.49 20.28 -13.10
N MET A 81 0.23 19.89 -12.88
CA MET A 81 -0.17 19.10 -11.70
C MET A 81 0.59 17.79 -11.62
N SER A 82 0.71 17.07 -12.74
CA SER A 82 1.44 15.80 -12.79
C SER A 82 2.92 15.99 -12.47
N GLN A 83 3.50 17.11 -12.90
CA GLN A 83 4.90 17.43 -12.62
C GLN A 83 5.09 17.75 -11.14
N HIS A 84 4.24 18.60 -10.55
CA HIS A 84 4.31 18.91 -9.12
C HIS A 84 4.19 17.65 -8.23
N ILE A 85 3.30 16.72 -8.58
CA ILE A 85 3.16 15.45 -7.84
C ILE A 85 4.46 14.62 -7.93
N LYS A 86 5.05 14.52 -9.13
CA LYS A 86 6.32 13.81 -9.33
C LYS A 86 7.47 14.48 -8.58
N ASP A 87 7.60 15.80 -8.67
CA ASP A 87 8.66 16.55 -7.99
C ASP A 87 8.58 16.40 -6.48
N CYS A 88 7.37 16.43 -5.92
CA CYS A 88 7.14 16.14 -4.50
C CYS A 88 7.58 14.72 -4.13
N ALA A 89 7.23 13.72 -4.95
CA ALA A 89 7.64 12.34 -4.72
C ALA A 89 9.18 12.17 -4.81
N TYR A 90 9.83 12.79 -5.81
CA TYR A 90 11.29 12.79 -5.94
C TYR A 90 11.98 13.49 -4.77
N TYR A 91 11.43 14.62 -4.32
CA TYR A 91 11.92 15.32 -3.14
C TYR A 91 11.91 14.43 -1.90
N LEU A 92 10.86 13.62 -1.74
CA LEU A 92 10.71 12.63 -0.67
C LEU A 92 11.46 11.31 -0.91
N ARG A 93 12.20 11.18 -2.03
CA ARG A 93 12.98 10.00 -2.43
C ARG A 93 12.15 8.74 -2.72
N ALA A 94 11.02 8.92 -3.38
CA ALA A 94 10.25 7.82 -3.96
C ALA A 94 10.97 7.11 -5.12
#